data_AF-A0A1M3T1P7-F1
#
_entry.id   AF-A0A1M3T1P7-F1
#
_cell.length_a   1.000
_cell.length_b   1.000
_cell.length_c   1.000
_cell.angle_alpha   90.00
_cell.angle_beta   90.00
_cell.angle_gamma   90.00
#
_symmetry.space_group_name_H-M   'P 1'
#
loop_
_entity.id
_entity.type
_entity.pdbx_description
1 polymer ?
#
loop_
_entity_poly.entity_id
_entity_poly.type
_entity_poly.pdbx_seq_one_letter_code
_entity_poly.pdbx_strand_id
1 'polypeptide(L)'
;MDPPTQPPTHAISINIYGRGDATLGDGPSHMGIAVYEVGASTCQMHHIRNPTDEYFIYDPRVQPLQDDPVLRGRCELITFRQEECQHVNSLLSAFGNDASNIPEFGVGNCQDWVAGAVAMLEDAGVLASGEGAFWKSMINEGAESMKRACGDSGRKWIDGPEVVFEGEPDARFKDEGIKKEIGKLKDNEAFRERIQALMGKKSSGGDGGGGGGESRERNVAERPFYVSSPFFSLTNRRG
;
A
#
# COMPACT_ATOMS: atom_id res chain seq x y z
N MET A 1 20.86 42.20 -10.09
CA MET A 1 20.20 41.49 -8.97
C MET A 1 19.32 40.46 -9.60
N ASP A 2 19.70 39.19 -9.51
CA ASP A 2 18.81 38.12 -9.93
C ASP A 2 17.57 38.12 -9.04
N PRO A 3 16.37 37.88 -9.59
CA PRO A 3 15.17 37.82 -8.79
C PRO A 3 15.32 36.72 -7.73
N PRO A 4 14.73 36.90 -6.53
CA PRO A 4 14.78 35.88 -5.50
C PRO A 4 14.19 34.58 -6.04
N THR A 5 15.01 33.53 -6.06
CA THR A 5 14.58 32.17 -6.38
C THR A 5 13.42 31.81 -5.46
N GLN A 6 12.24 31.56 -6.04
CA GLN A 6 11.06 31.16 -5.28
C GLN A 6 11.36 29.87 -4.50
N PRO A 7 10.85 29.74 -3.26
CA PRO A 7 11.09 28.56 -2.45
C PRO A 7 10.50 27.31 -3.14
N PRO A 8 11.10 26.12 -2.94
CA PRO A 8 10.53 24.89 -3.44
C PRO A 8 9.17 24.65 -2.77
N THR A 9 8.19 24.23 -3.57
CA THR A 9 6.81 24.00 -3.13
C THR A 9 6.40 22.55 -3.20
N HIS A 10 7.20 21.69 -3.83
CA HIS A 10 6.91 20.27 -4.03
C HIS A 10 8.07 19.40 -3.57
N ALA A 11 7.80 18.12 -3.35
CA ALA A 11 8.80 17.14 -2.93
C ALA A 11 8.53 15.75 -3.53
N ILE A 12 9.61 14.97 -3.64
CA ILE A 12 9.58 13.53 -3.94
C ILE A 12 10.06 12.79 -2.69
N SER A 13 9.36 11.73 -2.29
CA SER A 13 9.83 10.80 -1.26
C SER A 13 9.62 9.36 -1.65
N ILE A 14 10.42 8.47 -1.08
CA ILE A 14 10.06 7.04 -1.00
C ILE A 14 9.24 6.85 0.26
N ASN A 15 8.04 6.32 0.12
CA ASN A 15 7.18 5.93 1.24
C ASN A 15 7.33 4.43 1.51
N ILE A 16 7.52 4.08 2.77
CA ILE A 16 7.77 2.72 3.22
C ILE A 16 6.57 2.25 4.05
N TYR A 17 5.95 1.16 3.62
CA TYR A 17 4.76 0.58 4.21
C TYR A 17 5.04 -0.81 4.77
N GLY A 18 4.44 -1.12 5.92
CA GLY A 18 4.67 -2.38 6.61
C GLY A 18 6.05 -2.45 7.26
N ARG A 19 6.17 -3.31 8.27
CA ARG A 19 7.38 -3.42 9.10
C ARG A 19 8.56 -4.02 8.34
N GLY A 20 8.34 -5.08 7.57
CA GLY A 20 9.39 -5.73 6.79
C GLY A 20 10.38 -6.53 7.63
N ASP A 21 9.97 -7.06 8.79
CA ASP A 21 10.84 -7.79 9.70
C ASP A 21 10.78 -9.31 9.48
N ALA A 22 11.78 -9.82 8.77
CA ALA A 22 11.91 -11.25 8.50
C ALA A 22 12.06 -12.10 9.77
N THR A 23 12.54 -11.55 10.89
CA THR A 23 12.63 -12.28 12.17
C THR A 23 11.26 -12.59 12.76
N LEU A 24 10.24 -11.84 12.35
CA LEU A 24 8.85 -12.01 12.72
C LEU A 24 8.03 -12.70 11.63
N GLY A 25 8.69 -13.15 10.55
CA GLY A 25 8.06 -13.81 9.41
C GLY A 25 7.41 -12.88 8.41
N ASP A 26 7.69 -11.57 8.46
CA ASP A 26 7.20 -10.63 7.46
C ASP A 26 8.01 -10.79 6.16
N GLY A 27 7.35 -10.57 5.01
CA GLY A 27 8.05 -10.24 3.77
C GLY A 27 8.64 -8.82 3.81
N PRO A 28 9.45 -8.41 2.82
CA PRO A 28 10.02 -7.06 2.75
C PRO A 28 8.96 -5.95 2.81
N SER A 29 9.34 -4.77 3.31
CA SER A 29 8.43 -3.62 3.33
C SER A 29 7.98 -3.22 1.92
N HIS A 30 6.72 -2.84 1.76
CA HIS A 30 6.25 -2.30 0.49
C HIS A 30 6.74 -0.86 0.31
N MET A 31 7.13 -0.50 -0.91
CA MET A 31 7.59 0.85 -1.24
C MET A 31 6.79 1.48 -2.37
N GLY A 32 6.72 2.80 -2.36
CA GLY A 32 6.27 3.60 -3.49
C GLY A 32 6.89 4.99 -3.51
N ILE A 33 6.85 5.66 -4.66
CA ILE A 33 7.35 7.02 -4.85
C ILE A 33 6.18 7.99 -4.72
N ALA A 34 6.21 8.86 -3.72
CA ALA A 34 5.24 9.93 -3.53
C ALA A 34 5.75 11.23 -4.14
N VAL A 35 4.90 11.89 -4.91
CA VAL A 35 5.09 13.27 -5.37
C VAL A 35 3.99 14.13 -4.76
N TYR A 36 4.36 15.22 -4.09
CA TYR A 36 3.40 16.03 -3.33
C TYR A 36 3.80 17.50 -3.22
N GLU A 37 2.81 18.37 -2.98
CA GLU A 37 3.03 19.74 -2.53
C GLU A 37 3.39 19.74 -1.04
N VAL A 38 4.38 20.53 -0.64
CA VAL A 38 4.84 20.61 0.75
C VAL A 38 3.70 21.12 1.64
N GLY A 39 3.29 20.30 2.61
CA GLY A 39 2.16 20.59 3.49
C GLY A 39 0.82 20.01 3.04
N ALA A 40 0.76 19.35 1.88
CA ALA A 40 -0.43 18.64 1.44
C ALA A 40 -0.73 17.41 2.31
N SER A 41 -2.02 17.08 2.44
CA SER A 41 -2.49 15.86 3.12
C SER A 41 -2.46 14.62 2.22
N THR A 42 -2.39 14.81 0.90
CA THR A 42 -2.36 13.74 -0.10
C THR A 42 -1.14 13.85 -0.99
N CYS A 43 -0.81 12.75 -1.68
CA CYS A 43 0.25 12.69 -2.66
C CYS A 43 -0.21 11.92 -3.90
N GLN A 44 0.44 12.19 -5.03
CA GLN A 44 0.42 11.29 -6.17
C GLN A 44 1.42 10.17 -5.89
N MET A 45 0.92 8.96 -5.68
CA MET A 45 1.71 7.77 -5.44
C MET A 45 1.97 7.03 -6.75
N HIS A 46 3.22 6.65 -6.96
CA HIS A 46 3.69 5.79 -8.04
C HIS A 46 4.27 4.52 -7.45
N HIS A 47 3.63 3.38 -7.69
CA HIS A 47 4.11 2.09 -7.22
C HIS A 47 3.63 0.94 -8.09
N ILE A 48 4.18 -0.25 -7.83
CA ILE A 48 3.65 -1.51 -8.35
C ILE A 48 2.99 -2.32 -7.25
N ARG A 49 1.91 -3.03 -7.57
CA ARG A 49 1.19 -3.92 -6.65
C ARG A 49 1.06 -5.30 -7.27
N ASN A 50 0.97 -6.34 -6.44
CA ASN A 50 0.63 -7.69 -6.88
C ASN A 50 -0.76 -8.06 -6.33
N PRO A 51 -1.85 -7.79 -7.07
CA PRO A 51 -3.19 -8.02 -6.58
C PRO A 51 -3.64 -9.49 -6.59
N THR A 52 -2.98 -10.35 -7.39
CA THR A 52 -3.40 -11.74 -7.64
C THR A 52 -2.35 -12.78 -7.26
N ASP A 53 -1.24 -12.37 -6.64
CA ASP A 53 -0.07 -13.22 -6.34
C ASP A 53 0.55 -13.91 -7.58
N GLU A 54 0.34 -13.33 -8.76
CA GLU A 54 0.83 -13.88 -10.04
C GLU A 54 1.70 -12.89 -10.82
N TYR A 55 1.37 -11.61 -10.78
CA TYR A 55 2.07 -10.57 -11.53
C TYR A 55 1.93 -9.21 -10.87
N PHE A 56 2.93 -8.37 -11.07
CA PHE A 56 2.88 -6.98 -10.65
C PHE A 56 2.19 -6.10 -11.69
N ILE A 57 1.45 -5.09 -11.22
CA ILE A 57 0.87 -4.03 -12.04
C ILE A 57 1.34 -2.67 -11.52
N TYR A 58 1.58 -1.74 -12.42
CA TYR A 58 1.77 -0.33 -12.07
C TYR A 58 0.41 0.31 -11.74
N ASP A 59 0.32 0.95 -10.56
CA ASP A 59 -0.93 1.47 -10.02
C ASP A 59 -0.74 2.90 -9.49
N PRO A 60 -0.65 3.92 -10.37
CA PRO A 60 -0.56 5.30 -9.94
C PRO A 60 -1.89 5.77 -9.35
N ARG A 61 -1.84 6.40 -8.18
CA ARG A 61 -3.07 6.88 -7.51
C ARG A 61 -2.81 8.03 -6.55
N VAL A 62 -3.85 8.82 -6.30
CA VAL A 62 -3.84 9.78 -5.20
C VAL A 62 -4.16 9.05 -3.89
N GLN A 63 -3.36 9.24 -2.86
CA GLN A 63 -3.59 8.64 -1.54
C GLN A 63 -3.09 9.55 -0.39
N PRO A 64 -3.48 9.30 0.87
CA PRO A 64 -2.98 10.03 2.02
C PRO A 64 -1.45 10.02 2.10
N LEU A 65 -0.85 11.17 2.43
CA LEU A 65 0.60 11.29 2.56
C LEU A 65 1.10 10.84 3.93
N GLN A 66 0.34 11.11 4.99
CA GLN A 66 0.76 10.89 6.39
C GLN A 66 -0.22 10.04 7.19
N ASP A 67 -1.52 10.14 6.91
CA ASP A 67 -2.57 9.49 7.72
C ASP A 67 -2.86 8.03 7.34
N ASP A 68 -1.83 7.29 6.89
CA ASP A 68 -1.94 5.87 6.55
C ASP A 68 -1.41 5.01 7.71
N PRO A 69 -2.26 4.19 8.39
CA PRO A 69 -1.85 3.37 9.53
C PRO A 69 -0.76 2.34 9.22
N VAL A 70 -0.55 1.98 7.95
CA VAL A 70 0.50 1.04 7.56
C VAL A 70 1.76 1.72 7.06
N LEU A 71 1.78 3.06 6.95
CA LEU A 71 2.99 3.84 6.66
C LEU A 71 3.93 3.82 7.86
N ARG A 72 5.16 3.33 7.66
CA ARG A 72 6.22 3.35 8.68
C ARG A 72 7.02 4.64 8.65
N GLY A 73 7.15 5.22 7.47
CA GLY A 73 7.79 6.50 7.28
C GLY A 73 8.13 6.73 5.82
N ARG A 74 8.78 7.85 5.57
CA ARG A 74 9.23 8.22 4.22
C ARG A 74 10.58 8.89 4.26
N CYS A 75 11.36 8.67 3.22
CA CYS A 75 12.66 9.27 3.02
C CYS A 75 12.54 10.28 1.85
N GLU A 76 12.63 11.57 2.16
CA GLU A 76 12.52 12.67 1.17
C GLU A 76 13.80 12.73 0.34
N LEU A 77 13.64 12.67 -0.99
CA LEU A 77 14.75 12.64 -1.94
C LEU A 77 15.17 14.04 -2.36
N ILE A 78 14.21 14.89 -2.70
CA ILE A 78 14.44 16.26 -3.13
C ILE A 78 13.18 17.11 -2.96
N THR A 79 13.38 18.43 -2.87
CA THR A 79 12.32 19.43 -3.01
C THR A 79 12.53 20.24 -4.28
N PHE A 80 11.46 20.57 -4.99
CA PHE A 80 11.51 21.17 -6.32
C PHE A 80 10.34 22.15 -6.53
N ARG A 81 10.31 22.85 -7.66
CA ARG A 81 9.28 23.86 -7.96
C ARG A 81 8.07 23.26 -8.68
N GLN A 82 6.91 23.88 -8.54
CA GLN A 82 5.67 23.42 -9.19
C GLN A 82 5.81 23.16 -10.70
N GLU A 83 6.60 23.98 -11.40
CA GLU A 83 6.89 23.85 -12.84
C GLU A 83 7.49 22.48 -13.21
N GLU A 84 8.26 21.87 -12.30
CA GLU A 84 8.94 20.58 -12.52
C GLU A 84 8.01 19.39 -12.18
N CYS A 85 6.91 19.63 -11.46
CA CYS A 85 6.00 18.59 -10.99
C CYS A 85 5.42 17.75 -12.12
N GLN A 86 4.97 18.40 -13.21
CA GLN A 86 4.43 17.69 -14.36
C GLN A 86 5.50 16.83 -15.04
N HIS A 87 6.73 17.31 -15.11
CA HIS A 87 7.85 16.58 -15.71
C HIS A 87 8.17 15.31 -14.91
N VAL A 88 8.33 15.43 -13.58
CA VAL A 88 8.58 14.31 -12.67
C VAL A 88 7.48 13.23 -12.77
N ASN A 89 6.21 13.64 -12.68
CA ASN A 89 5.08 12.71 -12.79
C ASN A 89 5.03 12.02 -14.16
N SER A 90 5.41 12.73 -15.23
CA SER A 90 5.46 12.16 -16.58
C SER A 90 6.56 11.12 -16.73
N LEU A 91 7.74 11.36 -16.17
CA LEU A 91 8.85 10.40 -16.15
C LEU A 91 8.46 9.13 -15.38
N LEU A 92 7.93 9.28 -14.16
CA LEU A 92 7.47 8.14 -13.36
C LEU A 92 6.35 7.36 -14.04
N SER A 93 5.42 8.07 -14.69
CA SER A 93 4.33 7.43 -15.44
C SER A 93 4.84 6.70 -16.67
N ALA A 94 5.77 7.26 -17.44
CA ALA A 94 6.37 6.56 -18.57
C ALA A 94 7.11 5.30 -18.11
N PHE A 95 7.92 5.40 -17.05
CA PHE A 95 8.66 4.28 -16.49
C PHE A 95 7.75 3.18 -15.97
N GLY A 96 6.70 3.52 -15.22
CA GLY A 96 5.76 2.56 -14.67
C GLY A 96 4.85 1.89 -15.70
N ASN A 97 4.49 2.58 -16.78
CA ASN A 97 3.67 2.01 -17.85
C ASN A 97 4.47 1.10 -18.80
N ASP A 98 5.79 1.14 -18.76
CA ASP A 98 6.65 0.21 -19.50
C ASP A 98 6.79 -1.10 -18.73
N ALA A 99 6.14 -2.14 -19.25
CA ALA A 99 6.12 -3.47 -18.65
C ALA A 99 7.52 -4.10 -18.50
N SER A 100 8.52 -3.67 -19.29
CA SER A 100 9.89 -4.16 -19.15
C SER A 100 10.59 -3.69 -17.87
N ASN A 101 10.08 -2.61 -17.25
CA ASN A 101 10.56 -2.10 -15.96
C ASN A 101 9.86 -2.76 -14.77
N ILE A 102 8.78 -3.52 -15.00
CA ILE A 102 8.06 -4.22 -13.94
C ILE A 102 8.73 -5.59 -13.73
N PRO A 103 9.24 -5.89 -12.52
CA PRO A 103 9.90 -7.16 -12.25
C PRO A 103 8.92 -8.34 -12.39
N GLU A 104 9.46 -9.47 -12.84
CA GLU A 104 8.73 -10.74 -12.83
C GLU A 104 8.48 -11.19 -11.39
N PHE A 105 7.28 -11.71 -11.12
CA PHE A 105 6.92 -12.22 -9.82
C PHE A 105 7.83 -13.40 -9.42
N GLY A 106 8.34 -13.36 -8.19
CA GLY A 106 9.30 -14.35 -7.68
C GLY A 106 10.76 -14.09 -8.09
N VAL A 107 11.01 -13.15 -9.01
CA VAL A 107 12.36 -12.69 -9.36
C VAL A 107 12.70 -11.38 -8.66
N GLY A 108 11.78 -10.42 -8.68
CA GLY A 108 11.91 -9.13 -7.99
C GLY A 108 10.60 -8.71 -7.31
N ASN A 109 10.62 -7.52 -6.70
CA ASN A 109 9.49 -6.97 -5.95
C ASN A 109 9.36 -5.45 -6.11
N CYS A 110 8.46 -4.82 -5.35
CA CYS A 110 8.23 -3.38 -5.42
C CYS A 110 9.46 -2.52 -5.10
N GLN A 111 10.40 -3.02 -4.30
CA GLN A 111 11.63 -2.31 -3.97
C GLN A 111 12.60 -2.28 -5.17
N ASP A 112 12.66 -3.37 -5.95
CA ASP A 112 13.42 -3.39 -7.21
C ASP A 112 12.89 -2.34 -8.20
N TRP A 113 11.56 -2.26 -8.34
CA TRP A 113 10.92 -1.26 -9.20
C TRP A 113 11.22 0.17 -8.72
N VAL A 114 11.15 0.43 -7.41
CA VAL A 114 11.49 1.74 -6.84
C VAL A 114 12.96 2.08 -7.09
N ALA A 115 13.89 1.15 -6.86
CA ALA A 115 15.30 1.38 -7.12
C ALA A 115 15.56 1.71 -8.61
N GLY A 116 14.89 1.01 -9.53
CA GLY A 116 14.95 1.31 -10.97
C GLY A 116 14.38 2.68 -11.32
N ALA A 117 13.23 3.04 -10.76
CA ALA A 117 12.59 4.34 -11.00
C ALA A 117 13.44 5.50 -10.43
N VAL A 118 14.08 5.32 -9.28
CA VAL A 118 15.02 6.29 -8.72
C VAL A 118 16.25 6.45 -9.61
N ALA A 119 16.85 5.35 -10.09
CA ALA A 119 17.97 5.41 -11.02
C ALA A 119 17.60 6.15 -12.31
N MET A 120 16.40 5.92 -12.84
CA MET A 120 15.88 6.66 -13.99
C MET A 120 15.74 8.16 -13.70
N LEU A 121 15.23 8.55 -12.52
CA LEU A 121 15.14 9.96 -12.13
C LEU A 121 16.51 10.61 -11.92
N GLU A 122 17.50 9.86 -11.44
CA GLU A 122 18.91 10.28 -11.37
C GLU A 122 19.47 10.53 -12.78
N ASP A 123 19.30 9.58 -13.71
CA ASP A 123 19.75 9.70 -15.11
C ASP A 123 19.07 10.87 -15.85
N ALA A 124 17.82 11.18 -15.50
CA ALA A 124 17.07 12.33 -16.02
C ALA A 124 17.50 13.68 -15.39
N GLY A 125 18.41 13.67 -14.41
CA GLY A 125 18.89 14.87 -13.73
C GLY A 125 17.90 15.46 -12.72
N VAL A 126 16.86 14.71 -12.33
CA VAL A 126 15.89 15.11 -11.29
C VAL A 126 16.47 14.89 -9.90
N LEU A 127 17.19 13.78 -9.70
CA LEU A 127 17.80 13.42 -8.42
C LEU A 127 19.30 13.62 -8.42
N ALA A 128 19.86 13.75 -7.21
CA ALA A 128 21.30 13.81 -7.03
C ALA A 128 21.97 12.47 -7.38
N SER A 129 23.24 12.52 -7.76
CA SER A 129 23.98 11.31 -8.09
C SER A 129 24.15 10.41 -6.87
N GLY A 130 23.97 9.09 -7.07
CA GLY A 130 24.09 8.05 -6.05
C GLY A 130 22.76 7.65 -5.40
N GLU A 131 21.64 8.31 -5.71
CA GLU A 131 20.32 7.91 -5.20
C GLU A 131 19.93 6.51 -5.69
N GLY A 132 20.11 6.21 -6.98
CA GLY A 132 19.77 4.90 -7.54
C GLY A 132 20.58 3.77 -6.88
N ALA A 133 21.88 3.99 -6.69
CA ALA A 133 22.76 3.03 -6.02
C ALA A 133 22.36 2.82 -4.55
N PHE A 134 21.99 3.89 -3.84
CA PHE A 134 21.51 3.81 -2.46
C PHE A 134 20.23 2.97 -2.38
N TRP A 135 19.20 3.27 -3.17
CA TRP A 135 17.93 2.54 -3.11
C TRP A 135 18.05 1.09 -3.60
N LYS A 136 18.96 0.81 -4.53
CA LYS A 136 19.31 -0.57 -4.91
C LYS A 136 19.89 -1.37 -3.74
N SER A 137 20.65 -0.74 -2.85
CA SER A 137 21.18 -1.40 -1.64
C SER A 137 20.12 -1.65 -0.56
N MET A 138 18.92 -1.06 -0.69
CA MET A 138 17.81 -1.23 0.25
C MET A 138 16.84 -2.36 -0.15
N ILE A 139 17.13 -3.09 -1.24
CA ILE A 139 16.28 -4.19 -1.69
C ILE A 139 16.32 -5.35 -0.67
N ASN A 140 15.14 -5.90 -0.38
CA ASN A 140 14.80 -6.85 0.67
C ASN A 140 14.96 -6.36 2.11
N GLU A 141 15.17 -5.07 2.33
CA GLU A 141 15.25 -4.51 3.68
C GLU A 141 13.85 -4.25 4.28
N GLY A 142 13.82 -4.09 5.60
CA GLY A 142 12.65 -3.64 6.37
C GLY A 142 12.71 -2.14 6.71
N ALA A 143 11.60 -1.60 7.20
CA ALA A 143 11.44 -0.17 7.45
C ALA A 143 12.46 0.40 8.45
N GLU A 144 12.76 -0.32 9.54
CA GLU A 144 13.75 0.13 10.53
C GLU A 144 15.19 0.15 9.98
N SER A 145 15.50 -0.77 9.07
CA SER A 145 16.80 -0.80 8.39
C SER A 145 16.94 0.40 7.46
N MET A 146 15.91 0.67 6.66
CA MET A 146 15.87 1.83 5.76
C MET A 146 15.88 3.16 6.51
N LYS A 147 15.16 3.26 7.64
CA LYS A 147 15.17 4.44 8.51
C LYS A 147 16.59 4.76 8.96
N ARG A 148 17.31 3.76 9.49
CA ARG A 148 18.71 3.90 9.90
C ARG A 148 19.60 4.28 8.72
N ALA A 149 19.49 3.58 7.60
CA ALA A 149 20.29 3.87 6.41
C ALA A 149 20.07 5.29 5.85
N CYS A 150 18.82 5.78 5.84
CA CYS A 150 18.54 7.18 5.48
C CYS A 150 19.20 8.14 6.49
N GLY A 151 19.06 7.90 7.80
CA GLY A 151 19.69 8.73 8.83
C GLY A 151 21.23 8.75 8.75
N ASP A 152 21.85 7.58 8.64
CA ASP A 152 23.31 7.41 8.59
C ASP A 152 23.94 8.03 7.34
N SER A 153 23.16 8.11 6.25
CA SER A 153 23.58 8.76 5.00
C SER A 153 23.19 10.24 4.90
N GLY A 154 22.62 10.82 5.96
CA GLY A 154 22.21 12.23 6.00
C GLY A 154 20.94 12.55 5.21
N ARG A 155 20.20 11.55 4.74
CA ARG A 155 18.91 11.73 4.06
C ARG A 155 17.82 12.08 5.07
N LYS A 156 16.83 12.85 4.62
CA LYS A 156 15.74 13.31 5.47
C LYS A 156 14.68 12.22 5.62
N TRP A 157 14.68 11.56 6.77
CA TRP A 157 13.62 10.64 7.17
C TRP A 157 12.49 11.40 7.89
N ILE A 158 11.24 11.03 7.60
CA ILE A 158 10.05 11.50 8.29
C ILE A 158 9.26 10.28 8.75
N ASP A 159 9.04 10.18 10.06
CA ASP A 159 8.31 9.07 10.65
C ASP A 159 6.84 9.04 10.22
N GLY A 160 6.32 7.82 10.04
CA GLY A 160 4.90 7.57 9.86
C GLY A 160 4.13 7.73 11.16
N PRO A 161 2.79 7.64 11.11
CA PRO A 161 1.97 7.74 12.30
C PRO A 161 2.29 6.58 13.26
N GLU A 162 2.60 6.90 14.51
CA GLU A 162 2.74 5.89 15.56
C GLU A 162 1.36 5.30 15.86
N VAL A 163 1.10 4.10 15.34
CA VAL A 163 -0.08 3.33 15.75
C VAL A 163 0.30 2.51 16.97
N VAL A 164 0.13 3.10 18.15
CA VAL A 164 0.17 2.35 19.41
C VAL A 164 -1.12 1.54 19.49
N PHE A 165 -1.04 0.23 19.33
CA PHE A 165 -2.19 -0.63 19.59
C PHE A 165 -2.43 -0.67 21.10
N GLU A 166 -3.46 0.04 21.56
CA GLU A 166 -3.96 -0.08 22.93
C GLU A 166 -4.98 -1.21 23.01
N GLY A 167 -4.53 -2.40 23.40
CA GLY A 167 -5.40 -3.55 23.62
C GLY A 167 -4.64 -4.87 23.79
N GLU A 168 -5.27 -5.84 24.45
CA GLU A 168 -4.83 -7.24 24.36
C GLU A 168 -5.22 -7.77 22.97
N PRO A 169 -4.29 -8.27 22.15
CA PRO A 169 -4.62 -8.94 20.90
C PRO A 169 -5.59 -10.09 21.20
N ASP A 170 -6.81 -10.00 20.67
CA ASP A 170 -7.90 -10.92 20.94
C ASP A 170 -7.80 -12.22 20.12
N ALA A 171 -6.91 -12.26 19.14
CA ALA A 171 -6.57 -13.44 18.35
C ALA A 171 -5.05 -13.73 18.39
N ARG A 172 -4.68 -14.91 18.90
CA ARG A 172 -3.33 -15.48 18.78
C ARG A 172 -3.43 -16.72 17.89
N PHE A 173 -2.73 -16.74 16.76
CA PHE A 173 -2.74 -17.85 15.80
C PHE A 173 -2.25 -19.21 16.34
N LYS A 174 -1.76 -19.26 17.59
CA LYS A 174 -1.34 -20.49 18.28
C LYS A 174 -2.42 -21.08 19.20
N ASP A 175 -3.58 -20.44 19.36
CA ASP A 175 -4.67 -21.01 20.15
C ASP A 175 -5.44 -22.03 19.28
N GLU A 176 -4.84 -23.21 19.05
CA GLU A 176 -5.54 -24.38 18.48
C GLU A 176 -6.61 -24.95 19.45
N GLY A 177 -6.83 -24.33 20.60
CA GLY A 177 -7.75 -24.84 21.60
C GLY A 177 -8.37 -23.72 22.40
N ILE A 178 -9.53 -23.27 21.93
CA ILE A 178 -10.73 -22.82 22.66
C ILE A 178 -11.39 -21.78 21.76
N LYS A 179 -12.46 -22.19 21.08
CA LYS A 179 -13.43 -21.27 20.48
C LYS A 179 -13.97 -20.40 21.61
N LYS A 180 -13.35 -19.25 21.89
CA LYS A 180 -13.99 -18.21 22.69
C LYS A 180 -15.24 -17.81 21.92
N GLU A 181 -16.40 -18.00 22.53
CA GLU A 181 -17.64 -17.56 21.92
C GLU A 181 -17.55 -16.05 21.69
N ILE A 182 -17.78 -15.63 20.45
CA ILE A 182 -17.86 -14.22 20.05
C ILE A 182 -19.13 -13.64 20.70
N GLY A 183 -19.05 -13.30 21.99
CA GLY A 183 -20.22 -12.88 22.78
C GLY A 183 -20.81 -11.56 22.29
N LYS A 184 -19.97 -10.64 21.78
CA LYS A 184 -20.41 -9.28 21.41
C LYS A 184 -21.29 -9.21 20.16
N LEU A 185 -21.34 -10.25 19.34
CA LEU A 185 -22.14 -10.29 18.11
C LEU A 185 -23.52 -10.96 18.32
N LYS A 186 -23.62 -11.88 19.29
CA LYS A 186 -24.88 -12.60 19.59
C LYS A 186 -25.91 -11.70 20.28
N ASP A 187 -25.46 -10.68 21.00
CA ASP A 187 -26.33 -9.79 21.78
C ASP A 187 -26.69 -8.50 21.02
N ASN A 188 -26.16 -8.30 19.81
CA ASN A 188 -26.46 -7.15 18.98
C ASN A 188 -27.70 -7.44 18.12
N GLU A 189 -28.84 -6.91 18.55
CA GLU A 189 -30.15 -7.11 17.90
C GLU A 189 -30.15 -6.66 16.44
N ALA A 190 -29.53 -5.52 16.13
CA ALA A 190 -29.40 -5.00 14.77
C ALA A 190 -28.57 -5.93 13.86
N PHE A 191 -27.57 -6.63 14.41
CA PHE A 191 -26.81 -7.62 13.66
C PHE A 191 -27.64 -8.87 13.37
N ARG A 192 -28.46 -9.33 14.33
CA ARG A 192 -29.34 -10.50 14.17
C ARG A 192 -30.43 -10.28 13.14
N GLU A 193 -31.07 -9.10 13.16
CA GLU A 193 -32.08 -8.73 12.17
C GLU A 193 -31.50 -8.72 10.76
N ARG A 194 -30.29 -8.18 10.61
CA ARG A 194 -29.61 -8.10 9.31
C ARG A 194 -29.21 -9.47 8.77
N ILE A 195 -28.75 -10.39 9.63
CA ILE A 195 -28.49 -11.79 9.26
C ILE A 195 -29.79 -12.52 8.91
N GLN A 196 -30.89 -12.31 9.65
CA GLN A 196 -32.17 -12.91 9.30
C GLN A 196 -32.72 -12.40 7.96
N ALA A 197 -32.54 -11.12 7.66
CA ALA A 197 -32.91 -10.54 6.37
C ALA A 197 -32.08 -11.15 5.21
N LEU A 198 -30.78 -11.37 5.42
CA LEU A 198 -29.88 -12.01 4.46
C LEU A 198 -30.17 -13.50 4.26
N MET A 199 -30.58 -14.22 5.32
CA MET A 199 -30.78 -15.66 5.27
C MET A 199 -32.11 -16.11 4.64
N GLY A 200 -32.99 -15.18 4.23
CA GLY A 200 -34.14 -15.44 3.37
C GLY A 200 -35.11 -16.49 3.92
N LYS A 201 -36.32 -16.06 4.28
CA LYS A 201 -37.47 -16.91 4.68
C LYS A 201 -37.50 -18.25 3.90
N LYS A 202 -36.99 -19.33 4.50
CA LYS A 202 -37.25 -20.69 4.03
C LYS A 202 -38.69 -21.02 4.39
N SER A 203 -39.62 -20.69 3.50
CA SER A 203 -40.98 -21.21 3.56
C SER A 203 -40.93 -22.71 3.30
N SER A 204 -41.31 -23.46 4.33
CA SER A 204 -41.76 -24.84 4.23
C SER A 204 -43.02 -24.94 3.34
N GLY A 205 -42.92 -25.71 2.25
CA GLY A 205 -44.03 -26.47 1.66
C GLY A 205 -44.88 -25.80 0.56
N GLY A 206 -45.02 -26.52 -0.57
CA GLY A 206 -46.26 -26.58 -1.36
C GLY A 206 -46.36 -25.75 -2.65
N ASP A 207 -46.17 -26.45 -3.78
CA ASP A 207 -46.92 -26.42 -5.06
C ASP A 207 -47.29 -25.09 -5.79
N GLY A 208 -47.05 -25.10 -7.10
CA GLY A 208 -47.87 -24.40 -8.10
C GLY A 208 -47.49 -22.97 -8.54
N GLY A 209 -47.23 -22.83 -9.85
CA GLY A 209 -47.72 -21.67 -10.64
C GLY A 209 -46.73 -20.54 -10.94
N GLY A 210 -46.53 -20.28 -12.24
CA GLY A 210 -45.67 -19.21 -12.75
C GLY A 210 -46.31 -17.82 -12.77
N GLY A 211 -45.54 -16.84 -13.24
CA GLY A 211 -46.00 -15.47 -13.53
C GLY A 211 -44.90 -14.45 -13.31
N GLY A 212 -44.39 -13.86 -14.40
CA GLY A 212 -43.35 -12.83 -14.38
C GLY A 212 -43.81 -11.48 -13.83
N GLY A 213 -42.84 -10.61 -13.56
CA GLY A 213 -43.06 -9.21 -13.22
C GLY A 213 -41.75 -8.53 -12.85
N GLU A 214 -41.29 -7.65 -13.71
CA GLU A 214 -40.08 -6.85 -13.61
C GLU A 214 -40.08 -5.95 -12.36
N SER A 215 -38.96 -5.87 -11.64
CA SER A 215 -38.54 -4.63 -10.97
C SER A 215 -37.02 -4.52 -10.97
N ARG A 216 -36.59 -3.40 -11.52
CA ARG A 216 -35.23 -3.07 -11.93
C ARG A 216 -34.60 -2.29 -10.77
N GLU A 217 -33.86 -2.96 -9.91
CA GLU A 217 -32.95 -2.28 -8.99
C GLU A 217 -31.52 -2.73 -9.22
N ARG A 218 -30.70 -1.74 -9.53
CA ARG A 218 -29.27 -1.85 -9.82
C ARG A 218 -28.60 -2.49 -8.62
N ASN A 219 -28.16 -3.74 -8.76
CA ASN A 219 -27.16 -4.33 -7.88
C ASN A 219 -25.90 -3.48 -8.01
N VAL A 220 -25.74 -2.53 -7.08
CA VAL A 220 -24.46 -1.90 -6.80
C VAL A 220 -23.58 -3.05 -6.32
N ALA A 221 -22.67 -3.52 -7.17
CA ALA A 221 -21.64 -4.47 -6.76
C ALA A 221 -20.89 -3.83 -5.59
N GLU A 222 -21.10 -4.34 -4.38
CA GLU A 222 -20.29 -3.99 -3.23
C GLU A 222 -18.83 -4.26 -3.63
N ARG A 223 -18.04 -3.20 -3.73
CA ARG A 223 -16.60 -3.32 -3.93
C ARG A 223 -16.03 -3.98 -2.68
N PRO A 224 -15.42 -5.17 -2.76
CA PRO A 224 -14.67 -5.67 -1.62
C PRO A 224 -13.50 -4.71 -1.38
N PHE A 225 -13.45 -4.12 -0.18
CA PHE A 225 -12.24 -3.50 0.33
C PHE A 225 -11.21 -4.61 0.52
N TYR A 226 -10.44 -4.91 -0.53
CA TYR A 226 -9.27 -5.76 -0.39
C TYR A 226 -8.14 -4.89 0.15
N VAL A 227 -7.96 -4.95 1.47
CA VAL A 227 -6.67 -4.66 2.08
C VAL A 227 -5.81 -5.86 1.73
N SER A 228 -4.87 -5.71 0.79
CA SER A 228 -3.80 -6.68 0.60
C SER A 228 -2.94 -6.66 1.87
N SER A 229 -3.37 -7.40 2.89
CA SER A 229 -2.55 -7.71 4.04
C SER A 229 -1.34 -8.51 3.53
N PRO A 230 -0.10 -8.12 3.86
CA PRO A 230 1.11 -8.86 3.46
C PRO A 230 1.26 -10.21 4.21
N PHE A 231 0.21 -10.67 4.90
CA PHE A 231 0.24 -11.79 5.84
C PHE A 231 -0.07 -13.16 5.21
N PHE A 232 -0.45 -13.23 3.94
CA PHE A 232 -0.83 -14.51 3.32
C PHE A 232 0.13 -14.92 2.21
N SER A 233 1.23 -15.55 2.61
CA SER A 233 1.98 -16.47 1.75
C SER A 233 2.54 -17.63 2.56
N LEU A 234 1.64 -18.41 3.18
CA LEU A 234 1.96 -19.77 3.61
C LEU A 234 1.51 -20.74 2.52
N THR A 235 2.42 -21.03 1.58
CA THR A 235 2.28 -22.25 0.77
C THR A 235 2.54 -23.45 1.69
N ASN A 236 1.48 -24.23 1.90
CA ASN A 236 1.57 -25.56 2.49
C ASN A 236 2.53 -26.43 1.65
N ARG A 237 3.80 -26.54 2.07
CA ARG A 237 4.59 -27.75 1.77
C ARG A 237 4.35 -28.75 2.88
N ARG A 238 3.50 -29.73 2.61
CA ARG A 238 3.58 -31.03 3.29
C ARG A 238 4.14 -32.02 2.29
N GLY A 239 5.17 -32.75 2.74
CA GLY A 239 5.71 -33.92 2.06
C GLY A 239 4.82 -35.13 2.20
#